data_AF-A0A093RUA7-F1
#
_entry.id   AF-A0A093RUA7-F1
#
_cell.length_a   1.000
_cell.length_b   1.000
_cell.length_c   1.000
_cell.angle_alpha   90.00
_cell.angle_beta   90.00
_cell.angle_gamma   90.00
#
_symmetry.space_group_name_H-M   'P 1'
#
loop_
_entity.id
_entity.type
_entity.pdbx_description
1 polymer ?
#
loop_
_entity_poly.entity_id
_entity_poly.type
_entity_poly.pdbx_seq_one_letter_code
_entity_poly.pdbx_strand_id
1 'polypeptide(L)'
;RVDRRCCADAALATAHGLELVLLKPRRFMNLNGLSVASAAEIYNLGPEDIYLVHDDLDKALGKVAIKLGGSARGHNGVQSCISALHSSDMTRLRVGIGRP
;
A
#
# COMPACT_ATOMS: atom_id res chain seq x y z
N ARG A 1 10.12 -1.67 -13.36
CA ARG A 1 11.58 -1.38 -13.28
C ARG A 1 11.89 -0.90 -11.87
N VAL A 2 13.10 -1.14 -11.39
CA VAL A 2 13.57 -0.55 -10.14
C VAL A 2 13.58 0.98 -10.24
N ASP A 3 12.85 1.66 -9.37
CA ASP A 3 12.98 3.09 -9.14
C ASP A 3 13.77 3.32 -7.84
N ARG A 4 14.96 3.91 -7.99
CA ARG A 4 15.86 4.17 -6.86
C ARG A 4 15.38 5.34 -5.99
N ARG A 5 14.59 6.26 -6.53
CA ARG A 5 14.11 7.46 -5.82
C ARG A 5 13.16 7.09 -4.68
N CYS A 6 12.35 6.05 -4.87
CA CYS A 6 11.44 5.52 -3.84
C CYS A 6 11.86 4.13 -3.30
N CYS A 7 13.02 3.60 -3.71
CA CYS A 7 13.50 2.26 -3.30
C CYS A 7 12.45 1.15 -3.52
N ALA A 8 11.80 1.16 -4.68
CA ALA A 8 10.72 0.23 -5.01
C ALA A 8 10.88 -0.32 -6.44
N ASP A 9 10.19 -1.41 -6.75
CA ASP A 9 9.86 -1.74 -8.13
C ASP A 9 8.62 -0.92 -8.51
N ALA A 10 8.70 -0.16 -9.59
CA ALA A 10 7.60 0.67 -10.10
C ALA A 10 7.29 0.34 -11.57
N ALA A 11 6.02 0.40 -11.93
CA ALA A 11 5.55 0.34 -13.31
C ALA A 11 4.39 1.31 -13.51
N LEU A 12 4.36 1.96 -14.66
CA LEU A 12 3.20 2.76 -15.10
C LEU A 12 2.30 1.86 -15.94
N ALA A 13 0.99 2.01 -15.74
CA ALA A 13 -0.03 1.30 -16.49
C ALA A 13 -1.22 2.20 -16.77
N THR A 14 -2.04 1.82 -17.75
CA THR A 14 -3.32 2.48 -18.02
C THR A 14 -4.41 1.43 -17.95
N ALA A 15 -5.48 1.71 -17.20
CA ALA A 15 -6.64 0.83 -17.11
C ALA A 15 -7.91 1.67 -17.00
N HIS A 16 -8.93 1.35 -17.81
CA HIS A 16 -10.22 2.06 -17.82
C HIS A 16 -10.09 3.60 -17.92
N GLY A 17 -9.09 4.10 -18.64
CA GLY A 17 -8.83 5.53 -18.79
C GLY A 17 -8.11 6.19 -17.62
N LEU A 18 -7.72 5.42 -16.59
CA LEU A 18 -6.92 5.88 -15.46
C LEU A 18 -5.44 5.56 -15.68
N GLU A 19 -4.56 6.50 -15.32
CA GLU A 19 -3.13 6.23 -15.17
C GLU A 19 -2.86 5.66 -13.79
N LEU A 20 -2.09 4.58 -13.75
CA LEU A 20 -1.80 3.82 -12.54
C LEU A 20 -0.30 3.74 -12.31
N VAL A 21 0.10 3.95 -11.07
CA VAL A 21 1.44 3.62 -10.58
C VAL A 21 1.36 2.32 -9.78
N LEU A 22 1.90 1.24 -10.35
CA LEU A 22 2.06 -0.02 -9.62
C LEU A 22 3.37 0.03 -8.86
N LEU A 23 3.31 -0.04 -7.53
CA LEU A 23 4.46 0.09 -6.64
C LEU A 23 4.62 -1.15 -5.75
N LYS A 24 5.82 -1.72 -5.72
CA LYS A 24 6.20 -2.77 -4.76
C LYS A 24 7.46 -2.32 -4.01
N PRO A 25 7.34 -1.85 -2.76
CA PRO A 25 8.48 -1.47 -1.93
C PRO A 25 9.52 -2.59 -1.82
N ARG A 26 10.81 -2.23 -1.80
CA ARG A 26 11.92 -3.18 -1.56
C ARG A 26 12.57 -2.99 -0.18
N ARG A 27 11.93 -2.21 0.69
CA ARG A 27 12.30 -2.07 2.09
C ARG A 27 11.70 -3.20 2.92
N PHE A 28 12.16 -3.34 4.16
CA PHE A 28 11.49 -4.19 5.14
C PHE A 28 10.06 -3.71 5.38
N MET A 29 9.16 -4.63 5.72
CA MET A 29 7.73 -4.36 5.85
C MET A 29 7.41 -3.18 6.79
N ASN A 30 8.13 -3.05 7.90
CA ASN A 30 7.99 -1.95 8.87
C ASN A 30 8.50 -0.59 8.36
N LEU A 31 9.17 -0.56 7.20
CA LEU A 31 9.72 0.64 6.55
C LEU A 31 9.10 0.90 5.17
N ASN A 32 8.05 0.16 4.80
CA ASN A 32 7.38 0.33 3.51
C ASN A 32 6.80 1.75 3.32
N GLY A 33 6.35 2.39 4.39
CA GLY A 33 5.77 3.73 4.35
C GLY A 33 6.72 4.77 3.75
N LEU A 34 8.03 4.63 3.98
CA LEU A 34 9.03 5.54 3.39
C LEU A 34 9.05 5.45 1.86
N SER A 35 8.95 4.23 1.31
CA SER A 35 8.89 4.01 -0.13
C SER A 35 7.58 4.52 -0.73
N VAL A 36 6.46 4.34 -0.02
CA VAL A 36 5.14 4.81 -0.46
C VAL A 36 5.07 6.34 -0.44
N ALA A 37 5.54 6.99 0.64
CA ALA A 37 5.56 8.44 0.75
C ALA A 37 6.43 9.09 -0.35
N SER A 38 7.65 8.58 -0.59
CA SER A 38 8.48 9.08 -1.69
C SER A 38 7.83 8.89 -3.06
N ALA A 39 7.11 7.78 -3.29
CA ALA A 39 6.37 7.60 -4.54
C ALA A 39 5.20 8.58 -4.66
N ALA A 40 4.45 8.81 -3.58
CA ALA A 40 3.35 9.77 -3.54
C ALA A 40 3.84 11.19 -3.89
N GLU A 41 5.00 11.60 -3.36
CA GLU A 41 5.63 12.88 -3.72
C GLU A 41 6.04 12.94 -5.20
N ILE A 42 6.71 11.89 -5.73
CA ILE A 42 7.17 11.83 -7.12
C ILE A 42 6.02 11.93 -8.12
N TYR A 43 4.89 11.29 -7.80
CA TYR A 43 3.72 11.20 -8.69
C TYR A 43 2.61 12.18 -8.32
N ASN A 44 2.84 13.05 -7.33
CA ASN A 44 1.87 14.05 -6.84
C ASN A 44 0.51 13.43 -6.49
N LEU A 45 0.53 12.40 -5.64
CA LEU A 45 -0.64 11.65 -5.19
C LEU A 45 -0.94 11.94 -3.71
N GLY A 46 -2.22 12.06 -3.37
CA GLY A 46 -2.69 12.13 -1.97
C GLY A 46 -2.86 10.73 -1.35
N PRO A 47 -2.99 10.61 -0.02
CA PRO A 47 -3.31 9.35 0.66
C PRO A 47 -4.58 8.67 0.12
N GLU A 48 -5.58 9.44 -0.30
CA GLU A 48 -6.84 9.00 -0.88
C GLU A 48 -6.69 8.32 -2.26
N ASP A 49 -5.61 8.64 -2.99
CA ASP A 49 -5.27 8.05 -4.28
C ASP A 49 -4.54 6.70 -4.12
N ILE A 50 -4.14 6.36 -2.88
CA ILE A 50 -3.30 5.21 -2.60
C ILE A 50 -4.15 4.00 -2.20
N TYR A 51 -3.90 2.90 -2.91
CA TYR A 51 -4.49 1.59 -2.64
C TYR A 51 -3.41 0.64 -2.11
N LEU A 52 -3.57 0.20 -0.86
CA LEU A 52 -2.68 -0.79 -0.26
C LEU A 52 -3.27 -2.20 -0.45
N VAL A 53 -2.50 -3.09 -1.07
CA VAL A 53 -2.82 -4.53 -1.14
C VAL A 53 -1.99 -5.27 -0.10
N HIS A 54 -2.64 -5.96 0.84
CA HIS A 54 -1.93 -6.62 1.93
C HIS A 54 -2.68 -7.84 2.47
N ASP A 55 -1.97 -8.71 3.20
CA ASP A 55 -2.53 -9.88 3.86
C ASP A 55 -3.35 -9.50 5.12
N ASP A 56 -4.39 -10.27 5.42
CA ASP A 56 -5.25 -10.08 6.59
C ASP A 56 -5.45 -11.41 7.32
N LEU A 57 -4.88 -11.53 8.52
CA LEU A 57 -4.97 -12.71 9.38
C LEU A 57 -6.40 -13.00 9.85
N ASP A 58 -7.26 -12.00 9.94
CA ASP A 58 -8.63 -12.18 10.44
C ASP A 58 -9.60 -12.66 9.36
N LYS A 59 -9.14 -12.77 8.12
CA LYS A 59 -9.94 -13.24 6.99
C LYS A 59 -9.52 -14.63 6.60
N ALA A 60 -10.52 -15.48 6.33
CA ALA A 60 -10.30 -16.82 5.78
C ALA A 60 -9.45 -16.77 4.50
N LEU A 61 -8.66 -17.82 4.26
CA LEU A 61 -7.78 -17.91 3.11
C LEU A 61 -8.51 -17.63 1.80
N GLY A 62 -7.97 -16.72 0.98
CA GLY A 62 -8.54 -16.31 -0.31
C GLY A 62 -9.72 -15.34 -0.21
N LYS A 63 -10.20 -15.02 1.00
CA LYS A 63 -11.27 -14.02 1.17
C LYS A 63 -10.73 -12.61 0.98
N VAL A 64 -11.18 -11.96 -0.09
CA VAL A 64 -10.84 -10.56 -0.39
C VAL A 64 -11.88 -9.61 0.21
N ALA A 65 -11.45 -8.46 0.72
CA ALA A 65 -12.33 -7.36 1.06
C ALA A 65 -11.67 -5.99 0.88
N ILE A 66 -12.46 -4.99 0.53
CA ILE A 66 -12.03 -3.60 0.43
C ILE A 66 -12.40 -2.87 1.73
N LYS A 67 -11.54 -1.97 2.20
CA LYS A 67 -11.81 -1.06 3.33
C LYS A 67 -11.11 0.27 3.12
N LEU A 68 -11.84 1.38 3.25
CA LEU A 68 -11.27 2.72 3.36
C LEU A 68 -10.86 2.98 4.82
N GLY A 69 -9.68 3.58 5.02
CA GLY A 69 -9.34 4.15 6.32
C GLY A 69 -9.08 3.14 7.44
N GLY A 70 -8.76 3.64 8.63
CA GLY A 70 -8.73 2.90 9.90
C GLY A 70 -7.36 2.33 10.29
N SER A 71 -7.27 1.76 11.50
CA SER A 71 -5.99 1.32 12.09
C SER A 71 -5.29 0.18 11.34
N ALA A 72 -4.00 0.00 11.62
CA ALA A 72 -3.16 -1.03 11.03
C ALA A 72 -3.50 -2.47 11.47
N ARG A 73 -4.23 -2.65 12.57
CA ARG A 73 -4.62 -3.97 13.13
C ARG A 73 -3.46 -4.97 13.22
N GLY A 74 -2.28 -4.50 13.62
CA GLY A 74 -1.07 -5.31 13.76
C GLY A 74 -0.25 -5.51 12.47
N HIS A 75 -0.71 -5.00 11.32
CA HIS A 75 0.04 -5.11 10.07
C HIS A 75 1.12 -4.02 9.97
N ASN A 76 2.40 -4.41 10.10
CA ASN A 76 3.55 -3.49 10.11
C ASN A 76 3.65 -2.60 8.86
N GLY A 77 3.34 -3.12 7.67
CA GLY A 77 3.35 -2.33 6.42
C GLY A 77 2.34 -1.19 6.42
N VAL A 78 1.09 -1.47 6.81
CA VAL A 78 0.04 -0.46 6.95
C VAL A 78 0.41 0.55 8.03
N GLN A 79 0.92 0.11 9.19
CA GLN A 79 1.35 1.02 10.25
C GLN A 79 2.46 1.97 9.77
N SER A 80 3.42 1.44 9.00
CA SER A 80 4.50 2.22 8.38
C SER A 80 3.94 3.27 7.41
N CYS A 81 2.98 2.90 6.55
CA CYS A 81 2.35 3.83 5.60
C CYS A 81 1.56 4.93 6.33
N ILE A 82 0.76 4.57 7.33
CA ILE A 82 0.01 5.55 8.14
C ILE A 82 0.96 6.57 8.78
N SER A 83 2.08 6.09 9.33
CA SER A 83 3.07 6.95 9.97
C SER A 83 3.77 7.88 8.97
N ALA A 84 4.15 7.38 7.79
CA ALA A 84 4.93 8.13 6.82
C ALA A 84 4.07 9.13 6.02
N LEU A 85 2.80 8.81 5.78
CA LEU A 85 1.86 9.67 5.06
C LEU A 85 1.07 10.60 6.00
N HIS A 86 1.25 10.47 7.31
CA HIS A 86 0.50 11.21 8.33
C HIS A 86 -1.03 11.15 8.16
N SER A 87 -1.54 10.05 7.61
CA SER A 87 -2.95 9.86 7.29
C SER A 87 -3.32 8.38 7.37
N SER A 88 -4.58 8.09 7.68
CA SER A 88 -5.12 6.73 7.59
C SER A 88 -5.91 6.47 6.32
N ASP A 89 -6.09 7.46 5.46
CA ASP A 89 -7.19 7.52 4.49
C ASP A 89 -6.87 6.84 3.16
N MET A 90 -6.01 5.82 3.20
CA MET A 90 -5.74 4.95 2.07
C MET A 90 -6.80 3.86 1.96
N THR A 91 -7.18 3.52 0.74
CA THR A 91 -8.02 2.34 0.47
C THR A 91 -7.18 1.07 0.62
N ARG A 92 -7.75 0.02 1.20
CA ARG A 92 -7.06 -1.23 1.49
C ARG A 92 -7.77 -2.41 0.85
N LEU A 93 -7.08 -3.12 -0.04
CA LEU A 93 -7.47 -4.43 -0.54
C LEU A 93 -6.84 -5.51 0.34
N ARG A 94 -7.67 -6.13 1.17
CA ARG A 94 -7.26 -7.07 2.19
C ARG A 94 -7.45 -8.50 1.69
N VAL A 95 -6.38 -9.27 1.65
CA VAL A 95 -6.36 -10.65 1.16
C VAL A 95 -6.22 -11.59 2.35
N GLY A 96 -7.27 -12.37 2.62
CA GLY A 96 -7.26 -13.28 3.77
C GLY A 96 -6.22 -14.38 3.64
N ILE A 97 -5.45 -14.58 4.71
CA ILE A 97 -4.46 -15.66 4.84
C ILE A 97 -4.83 -16.66 5.95
N GLY A 98 -5.91 -16.41 6.69
CA GLY A 98 -6.31 -17.18 7.86
C GLY A 98 -5.40 -16.94 9.06
N ARG A 99 -5.86 -17.42 10.22
CA ARG A 99 -4.99 -17.55 11.40
C ARG A 99 -4.24 -18.89 11.31
N PRO A 100 -2.97 -18.95 11.79
CA PRO A 100 -2.25 -20.21 11.93
C PRO A 100 -3.01 -21.23 12.77
#